data_AF-W1VC30-F1
#
_entry.id   AF-W1VC30-F1
#
_cell.length_a   1.000
_cell.length_b   1.000
_cell.length_c   1.000
_cell.angle_alpha   90.00
_cell.angle_beta   90.00
_cell.angle_gamma   90.00
#
_symmetry.space_group_name_H-M   'P 1'
#
loop_
_entity.id
_entity.type
_entity.pdbx_description
1 polymer ?
#
loop_
_entity_poly.entity_id
_entity_poly.type
_entity_poly.pdbx_seq_one_letter_code
_entity_poly.pdbx_strand_id
1 'polypeptide(L)' 'MPTKYDLAIIGSGGGAFAAAIRATTLGKSVVMIERGTLGGTCVNTGCVPSKALIAAADARHSAADAA' A
#
# COMPACT_ATOMS: atom_id res chain seq x y z
N MET A 1 22.02 8.55 -14.10
CA MET A 1 21.02 7.49 -13.79
C MET A 1 21.79 6.17 -13.75
N PRO A 2 21.66 5.34 -12.69
CA PRO A 2 22.25 4.01 -12.71
C PRO A 2 21.73 3.23 -13.92
N THR A 3 22.62 2.61 -14.67
CA THR A 3 22.28 1.91 -15.92
C THR A 3 21.80 0.48 -15.69
N LYS A 4 21.78 0.03 -14.43
CA LYS A 4 21.41 -1.33 -14.04
C LYS A 4 20.76 -1.33 -12.66
N TYR A 5 19.73 -2.15 -12.51
CA TYR A 5 19.07 -2.45 -11.24
C TYR A 5 19.18 -3.96 -10.98
N ASP A 6 19.24 -4.36 -9.72
CA ASP A 6 19.27 -5.77 -9.32
C ASP A 6 17.86 -6.41 -9.35
N LEU A 7 16.81 -5.60 -9.18
CA LEU A 7 15.42 -6.04 -9.20
C LEU A 7 14.52 -4.98 -9.86
N ALA A 8 13.70 -5.42 -10.82
CA ALA A 8 12.60 -4.62 -11.36
C ALA A 8 11.26 -5.18 -10.87
N ILE A 9 10.41 -4.32 -10.33
CA ILE A 9 9.08 -4.66 -9.81
C ILE A 9 8.03 -3.93 -10.64
N ILE A 10 7.03 -4.67 -11.13
CA ILE A 10 5.89 -4.11 -11.86
C ILE A 10 4.68 -4.09 -10.92
N GLY A 11 4.18 -2.88 -10.64
CA GLY A 11 3.14 -2.61 -9.67
C GLY A 11 3.68 -2.15 -8.31
N SER A 12 2.84 -1.48 -7.55
CA SER A 12 3.16 -0.86 -6.24
C SER A 12 2.21 -1.27 -5.12
N GLY A 13 1.63 -2.47 -5.21
CA GLY A 13 0.78 -3.02 -4.14
C GLY A 13 1.58 -3.47 -2.90
N GLY A 14 0.88 -3.95 -1.88
CA GLY A 14 1.50 -4.38 -0.61
C GLY A 14 2.63 -5.40 -0.78
N GLY A 15 2.44 -6.41 -1.64
CA GLY A 15 3.49 -7.40 -1.95
C GLY A 15 4.70 -6.81 -2.68
N ALA A 16 4.48 -5.83 -3.58
CA ALA A 16 5.54 -5.14 -4.30
C ALA A 16 6.43 -4.33 -3.34
N PHE A 17 5.81 -3.57 -2.43
CA PHE A 17 6.54 -2.85 -1.39
C PHE A 17 7.28 -3.79 -0.44
N ALA A 18 6.67 -4.90 -0.01
CA ALA A 18 7.34 -5.90 0.83
C ALA A 18 8.59 -6.49 0.15
N ALA A 19 8.47 -6.84 -1.14
CA ALA A 19 9.59 -7.32 -1.94
C ALA A 19 10.68 -6.25 -2.12
N ALA A 20 10.30 -5.01 -2.41
CA ALA A 20 11.22 -3.88 -2.55
C ALA A 20 12.00 -3.63 -1.25
N ILE A 21 11.30 -3.55 -0.12
CA ILE A 21 11.91 -3.36 1.21
C ILE A 21 12.86 -4.52 1.51
N ARG A 22 12.46 -5.76 1.25
CA ARG A 22 13.35 -6.90 1.49
C ARG A 22 14.60 -6.83 0.62
N ALA A 23 14.47 -6.52 -0.67
CA ALA A 23 15.59 -6.40 -1.58
C ALA A 23 16.55 -5.26 -1.16
N THR A 24 16.04 -4.10 -0.75
CA THR A 24 16.89 -3.00 -0.28
C THR A 24 17.61 -3.35 1.03
N THR A 25 16.97 -4.07 1.96
CA THR A 25 17.67 -4.58 3.18
C THR A 25 18.80 -5.55 2.86
N LEU A 26 18.79 -6.18 1.69
CA LEU A 26 19.85 -7.05 1.20
C LEU A 26 20.89 -6.29 0.34
N GLY A 27 20.87 -4.96 0.35
CA GLY A 27 21.79 -4.10 -0.40
C GLY A 27 21.55 -4.11 -1.91
N LYS A 28 20.38 -4.55 -2.37
CA LYS A 28 20.04 -4.59 -3.80
C LYS A 28 19.40 -3.29 -4.25
N SER A 29 19.78 -2.83 -5.44
CA SER A 29 19.16 -1.72 -6.13
C SER A 29 17.83 -2.16 -6.77
N VAL A 30 16.76 -1.43 -6.49
CA VAL A 30 15.40 -1.77 -6.95
C VAL A 30 14.84 -0.64 -7.78
N VAL A 31 14.21 -0.99 -8.90
CA VAL A 31 13.32 -0.10 -9.65
C VAL A 31 11.90 -0.64 -9.57
N MET A 32 10.94 0.25 -9.26
CA MET A 32 9.53 -0.09 -9.21
C MET A 32 8.78 0.77 -10.22
N ILE A 33 7.94 0.13 -11.02
CA ILE A 33 7.17 0.79 -12.07
C ILE A 33 5.69 0.61 -11.75
N GLU A 34 4.98 1.73 -11.62
CA GLU A 34 3.54 1.77 -11.42
C GLU A 34 2.91 2.64 -12.50
N ARG A 35 1.77 2.20 -13.04
CA ARG A 35 1.00 2.96 -14.02
C ARG A 35 0.01 3.91 -13.33
N GLY A 36 -0.58 3.48 -12.22
CA GLY A 36 -1.62 4.21 -11.50
C GLY A 36 -1.10 4.87 -10.22
N THR A 37 -1.94 4.87 -9.19
CA THR A 37 -1.60 5.43 -7.88
C THR A 37 -0.74 4.46 -7.08
N LEU A 38 0.33 4.99 -6.48
CA LEU A 38 1.22 4.22 -5.61
C LEU A 38 0.46 3.62 -4.42
N GLY A 39 0.87 2.41 -3.99
CA GLY A 39 0.29 1.70 -2.85
C GLY A 39 -0.75 0.65 -3.24
N GLY A 40 -1.13 0.60 -4.52
CA GLY A 40 -2.07 -0.37 -5.07
C GLY A 40 -3.42 -0.39 -4.37
N THR A 41 -4.11 -1.52 -4.46
CA THR A 41 -5.49 -1.65 -3.98
C THR A 41 -5.62 -1.40 -2.48
N CYS A 42 -4.77 -2.01 -1.66
CA CYS A 42 -4.96 -1.99 -0.20
C CYS A 42 -4.91 -0.57 0.38
N VAL A 43 -4.05 0.29 -0.15
CA VAL A 43 -3.93 1.69 0.28
C VAL A 43 -5.03 2.57 -0.33
N ASN A 44 -5.36 2.38 -1.61
CA ASN A 44 -6.18 3.36 -2.33
C ASN A 44 -7.67 3.04 -2.36
N THR A 45 -8.04 1.76 -2.50
CA THR A 45 -9.44 1.36 -2.77
C THR A 45 -9.82 0.06 -2.07
N GLY A 46 -9.08 -0.33 -1.04
CA GLY A 46 -9.21 -1.63 -0.37
C GLY A 46 -9.15 -1.48 1.13
N CYS A 47 -8.17 -2.13 1.75
CA CYS A 47 -8.07 -2.28 3.20
C CYS A 47 -8.16 -0.93 3.94
N VAL A 48 -7.33 0.05 3.58
CA VAL A 48 -7.22 1.32 4.31
C VAL A 48 -8.52 2.13 4.22
N PRO A 49 -9.09 2.42 3.03
CA PRO A 49 -10.38 3.11 2.96
C PRO A 49 -11.52 2.31 3.61
N SER A 50 -11.55 0.99 3.44
CA SER A 50 -12.63 0.16 4.03
C SER A 50 -12.64 0.22 5.55
N LYS A 51 -11.47 0.19 6.19
CA LYS A 51 -11.37 0.28 7.66
C LYS A 51 -11.63 1.68 8.18
N ALA A 52 -11.26 2.72 7.44
CA ALA A 52 -11.66 4.09 7.77
C ALA A 52 -13.18 4.26 7.76
N LEU A 53 -13.86 3.72 6.74
CA LEU A 53 -15.33 3.78 6.64
C LEU A 53 -16.01 2.95 7.74
N ILE A 54 -15.50 1.76 8.04
CA ILE A 54 -16.03 0.93 9.14
C ILE A 54 -15.92 1.67 10.48
N ALA A 55 -14.77 2.30 10.76
CA ALA A 55 -14.59 3.07 12.00
C ALA A 55 -15.56 4.27 12.07
N ALA A 56 -15.79 4.96 10.95
CA ALA A 56 -16.75 6.06 10.90
C ALA A 56 -18.20 5.57 11.14
N ALA A 57 -18.57 4.42 10.57
CA ALA A 57 -19.87 3.81 10.79
C ALA A 57 -20.07 3.39 12.25
N ASP A 58 -19.06 2.77 12.86
CA ASP A 58 -19.08 2.36 14.27
C ASP A 58 -19.24 3.55 15.23
N ALA A 59 -18.52 4.65 14.97
CA ALA A 59 -18.66 5.89 15.73
C ALA A 59 -20.07 6.48 15.63
N ARG A 60 -20.70 6.43 14.45
CA ARG A 60 -22.09 6.91 14.25
C ARG A 60 -23.11 6.01 14.91
N HIS A 61 -22.94 4.69 14.82
CA HIS A 61 -23.82 3.71 15.47
C HIS A 61 -23.77 3.87 17.00
N SER A 62 -22.57 3.92 17.58
CA SER A 62 -22.38 4.13 19.01
C SER A 62 -23.01 5.43 19.52
N ALA A 63 -22.92 6.51 18.74
CA ALA A 63 -23.54 7.78 19.09
C ALA A 63 -25.07 7.76 19.00
N ALA A 64 -25.65 6.96 18.10
CA ALA A 64 -27.09 6.80 17.96
C ALA A 64 -27.70 5.93 19.07
N ASP A 65 -27.00 4.87 19.48
CA ASP A 65 -27.45 3.94 20.52
C ASP A 65 -27.36 4.54 21.94
N ALA A 66 -26.56 5.58 22.13
CA ALA A 66 -26.39 6.28 23.41
C ALA A 66 -27.44 7.37 23.69
N ALA A 67 -28.35 7.63 22.74
CA ALA A 67 -29.42 8.62 22.82
C ALA A 67 -30.76 7.97 23.22
#